data_AF-A0A0B7FZD7-F1
#
_entry.id   AF-A0A0B7FZD7-F1
#
_cell.length_a   1.000
_cell.length_b   1.000
_cell.length_c   1.000
_cell.angle_alpha   90.00
_cell.angle_beta   90.00
_cell.angle_gamma   90.00
#
_symmetry.space_group_name_H-M   'P 1'
#
loop_
_entity.id
_entity.type
_entity.pdbx_description
1 polymer ?
#
loop_
_entity_poly.entity_id
_entity_poly.type
_entity_poly.pdbx_seq_one_letter_code
_entity_poly.pdbx_strand_id
1 'polypeptide(L)'
;MYSLSFPRLVPRKRSAPETAAPIIQHLRDSFNNLAVLVDTNEPASQEIVEACIRLGYSLLGWFEAVGSEVNEVAGCKMALKELLCVALAECLSDKHILRSYDDFLHRIRTAGLDFTPTYAIEPRSKMTGSTRTQSIGEFVLYYLSNQGPVRPKGTRQALREHLNGLSAALHRPRWRQTALGAINDCVLGGLYEEEFLEEDIAAEMIPVVSTPASTDPDSKSRAVLFNLLTQMILKVQPVHAFKFVRDLASEECPYLNMRSSAIGLLRRLVVRAFNRSPQAEDDPFASRLLLEEYKHILFQSPILEKKEAGPESIDAQEMNRLVEILGFFYVLLARDKNNLTGVRDTKGTQELRDRIVDPLKAISSELESTSEDPSVLFSVRSISVSLERIEEIVSGIEDRSI
;
A
#
# COMPACT_ATOMS: atom_id res chain seq x y z
N MET A 1 -18.71 58.09 -55.11
CA MET A 1 -18.89 56.80 -54.42
C MET A 1 -17.54 56.17 -54.14
N TYR A 2 -16.90 56.47 -53.00
CA TYR A 2 -15.84 55.64 -52.41
C TYR A 2 -15.83 55.87 -50.90
N SER A 3 -16.76 55.23 -50.20
CA SER A 3 -16.63 55.02 -48.76
C SER A 3 -15.82 53.74 -48.57
N LEU A 4 -14.50 53.86 -48.42
CA LEU A 4 -13.66 52.79 -47.92
C LEU A 4 -14.01 52.57 -46.45
N SER A 5 -15.02 51.75 -46.20
CA SER A 5 -15.30 51.18 -44.89
C SER A 5 -14.13 50.27 -44.52
N PHE A 6 -13.18 50.80 -43.76
CA PHE A 6 -12.22 49.99 -43.02
C PHE A 6 -13.00 48.94 -42.22
N PRO A 7 -12.60 47.65 -42.26
CA PRO A 7 -13.16 46.68 -41.34
C PRO A 7 -12.79 47.14 -39.93
N ARG A 8 -13.79 47.51 -39.13
CA ARG A 8 -13.60 47.72 -37.70
C ARG A 8 -13.14 46.39 -37.12
N LEU A 9 -11.83 46.24 -36.91
CA LEU A 9 -11.30 45.23 -36.03
C LEU A 9 -11.95 45.49 -34.67
N VAL A 10 -12.97 44.71 -34.32
CA VAL A 10 -13.46 44.66 -32.95
C VAL A 10 -12.28 44.11 -32.16
N PRO A 11 -11.65 44.89 -31.26
CA PRO A 11 -10.63 44.33 -30.40
C PRO A 11 -11.34 43.23 -29.62
N ARG A 12 -11.01 41.97 -29.91
CA ARG A 12 -11.48 40.84 -29.12
C ARG A 12 -10.81 41.02 -27.76
N LYS A 13 -11.47 41.76 -26.86
CA LYS A 13 -11.02 41.93 -25.48
C LYS A 13 -10.98 40.52 -24.92
N ARG A 14 -9.78 39.96 -24.75
CA ARG A 14 -9.61 38.70 -24.05
C ARG A 14 -10.31 38.84 -22.72
N SER A 15 -11.10 37.85 -22.34
CA SER A 15 -11.70 37.87 -21.01
C SER A 15 -10.60 37.83 -19.95
N ALA A 16 -10.94 38.21 -18.72
CA ALA A 16 -9.98 38.17 -17.62
C ALA A 16 -9.40 36.74 -17.43
N PRO A 17 -10.20 35.66 -17.50
CA PRO A 17 -9.70 34.28 -17.51
C PRO A 17 -8.78 33.96 -18.70
N GLU A 18 -9.14 34.34 -19.94
CA GLU A 18 -8.29 34.13 -21.13
C GLU A 18 -6.93 34.84 -21.02
N THR A 19 -6.87 35.93 -20.24
CA THR A 19 -5.64 36.68 -19.99
C THR A 19 -4.79 36.01 -18.91
N ALA A 20 -5.39 35.44 -17.87
CA ALA A 20 -4.69 34.79 -16.76
C ALA A 20 -4.18 33.38 -17.11
N ALA A 21 -4.91 32.62 -17.91
CA ALA A 21 -4.58 31.24 -18.28
C ALA A 21 -3.13 31.00 -18.73
N PRO A 22 -2.54 31.77 -19.68
CA PRO A 22 -1.15 31.54 -20.09
C PRO A 22 -0.14 31.78 -18.95
N ILE A 23 -0.41 32.73 -18.05
CA ILE A 23 0.48 33.03 -16.92
C ILE A 23 0.49 31.85 -15.94
N ILE A 24 -0.70 31.33 -15.61
CA ILE A 24 -0.87 30.17 -14.73
C ILE A 24 -0.14 28.96 -15.32
N GLN A 25 -0.29 28.75 -16.64
CA GLN A 25 0.36 27.67 -17.36
C GLN A 25 1.89 27.77 -17.32
N HIS A 26 2.44 28.95 -17.58
CA HIS A 26 3.89 29.19 -17.52
C HIS A 26 4.48 28.99 -16.11
N LEU A 27 3.78 29.41 -15.07
CA LEU A 27 4.19 29.17 -13.69
C LEU A 27 4.22 27.67 -13.37
N ARG A 28 3.18 26.93 -13.80
CA ARG A 28 3.11 25.48 -13.60
C ARG A 28 4.29 24.77 -14.26
N ASP A 29 4.61 25.15 -15.49
CA ASP A 29 5.72 24.55 -16.24
C ASP A 29 7.08 24.89 -15.62
N SER A 30 7.20 26.07 -15.02
CA SER A 30 8.40 26.50 -14.29
C SER A 30 8.58 25.71 -12.98
N PHE A 31 7.50 25.37 -12.28
CA PHE A 31 7.59 24.54 -11.06
C PHE A 31 8.13 23.15 -11.32
N ASN A 32 7.81 22.55 -12.47
CA ASN A 32 8.37 21.25 -12.86
C ASN A 32 9.90 21.28 -12.95
N ASN A 33 10.49 22.44 -13.28
CA ASN A 33 11.95 22.61 -13.35
C ASN A 33 12.57 23.04 -12.01
N LEU A 34 11.79 23.69 -11.13
CA LEU A 34 12.21 24.14 -9.79
C LEU A 34 12.45 22.98 -8.83
N ALA A 35 11.79 21.84 -9.02
CA ALA A 35 11.92 20.64 -8.18
C ALA A 35 13.37 20.22 -7.85
N VAL A 36 14.30 20.47 -8.77
CA VAL A 36 15.73 20.11 -8.62
C VAL A 36 16.52 21.12 -7.80
N LEU A 37 16.02 22.36 -7.70
CA LEU A 37 16.73 23.51 -7.12
C LEU A 37 16.21 23.90 -5.74
N VAL A 38 15.03 23.42 -5.35
CA VAL A 38 14.33 23.83 -4.14
C VAL A 38 14.66 22.88 -2.99
N ASP A 39 15.25 23.39 -1.91
CA ASP A 39 15.30 22.65 -0.65
C ASP A 39 13.93 22.73 0.04
N THR A 40 13.26 21.60 0.02
CA THR A 40 11.94 21.32 0.59
C THR A 40 11.84 21.56 2.10
N ASN A 41 12.99 21.75 2.77
CA ASN A 41 13.07 22.05 4.19
C ASN A 41 13.30 23.52 4.50
N GLU A 42 13.56 24.35 3.49
CA GLU A 42 13.74 25.78 3.67
C GLU A 42 12.40 26.51 3.76
N PRO A 43 12.34 27.61 4.56
CA PRO A 43 11.13 28.44 4.65
C PRO A 43 10.71 29.04 3.31
N ALA A 44 11.68 29.31 2.41
CA ALA A 44 11.42 29.81 1.06
C ALA A 44 10.47 28.89 0.27
N SER A 45 10.53 27.57 0.49
CA SER A 45 9.65 26.60 -0.14
C SER A 45 8.19 26.75 0.30
N GLN A 46 7.97 27.12 1.56
CA GLN A 46 6.64 27.42 2.07
C GLN A 46 6.11 28.73 1.49
N GLU A 47 6.95 29.76 1.45
CA GLU A 47 6.61 31.07 0.87
C GLU A 47 6.16 30.96 -0.59
N ILE A 48 6.78 30.08 -1.36
CA ILE A 48 6.38 29.77 -2.74
C ILE A 48 4.94 29.25 -2.81
N VAL A 49 4.59 28.27 -1.96
CA VAL A 49 3.23 27.71 -1.94
C VAL A 49 2.22 28.74 -1.44
N GLU A 50 2.58 29.52 -0.42
CA GLU A 50 1.74 30.62 0.05
C GLU A 50 1.50 31.67 -1.04
N ALA A 51 2.53 32.01 -1.81
CA ALA A 51 2.41 32.93 -2.94
C ALA A 51 1.46 32.38 -4.01
N CYS A 52 1.48 31.07 -4.28
CA CYS A 52 0.52 30.43 -5.18
C CYS A 52 -0.93 30.54 -4.68
N ILE A 53 -1.15 30.35 -3.37
CA ILE A 53 -2.48 30.50 -2.75
C ILE A 53 -2.95 31.95 -2.84
N ARG A 54 -2.09 32.93 -2.50
CA ARG A 54 -2.40 34.37 -2.58
C ARG A 54 -2.69 34.82 -4.01
N LEU A 55 -1.96 34.27 -4.99
CA LEU A 55 -2.21 34.51 -6.41
C LEU A 55 -3.60 34.01 -6.82
N GLY A 56 -3.97 32.80 -6.40
CA GLY A 56 -5.30 32.25 -6.63
C GLY A 56 -6.40 33.17 -6.08
N TYR A 57 -6.29 33.59 -4.81
CA TYR A 57 -7.23 34.53 -4.20
C TYR A 57 -7.35 35.85 -4.98
N SER A 58 -6.21 36.43 -5.36
CA SER A 58 -6.18 37.71 -6.08
C SER A 58 -6.82 37.61 -7.47
N LEU A 59 -6.59 36.50 -8.19
CA LEU A 59 -7.17 36.27 -9.52
C LEU A 59 -8.68 36.02 -9.43
N LEU A 60 -9.13 35.23 -8.46
CA LEU A 60 -10.56 34.95 -8.28
C LEU A 60 -11.33 36.23 -7.90
N GLY A 61 -10.81 37.04 -6.97
CA GLY A 61 -11.40 38.33 -6.63
C GLY A 61 -11.41 39.31 -7.82
N TRP A 62 -10.38 39.25 -8.68
CA TRP A 62 -10.36 40.03 -9.92
C TRP A 62 -11.42 39.57 -10.93
N PHE A 63 -11.62 38.27 -11.11
CA PHE A 63 -12.65 37.73 -12.01
C PHE A 63 -14.06 38.14 -11.58
N GLU A 64 -14.33 38.12 -10.27
CA GLU A 64 -15.58 38.58 -9.67
C GLU A 64 -15.78 40.09 -9.90
N ALA A 65 -14.75 40.90 -9.65
CA ALA A 65 -14.81 42.35 -9.82
C ALA A 65 -15.08 42.77 -11.29
N VAL A 66 -14.62 41.99 -12.26
CA VAL A 66 -14.81 42.25 -13.70
C VAL A 66 -16.12 41.63 -14.23
N GLY A 67 -16.82 40.81 -13.44
CA GLY A 67 -18.06 40.16 -13.85
C GLY A 67 -17.86 39.07 -14.91
N SER A 68 -16.80 38.27 -14.77
CA SER A 68 -16.44 37.22 -15.75
C SER A 68 -17.49 36.10 -15.80
N GLU A 69 -17.65 35.48 -16.97
CA GLU A 69 -18.61 34.37 -17.15
C GLU A 69 -18.23 33.13 -16.32
N VAL A 70 -19.23 32.47 -15.75
CA VAL A 70 -19.04 31.31 -14.85
C VAL A 70 -18.24 30.18 -15.51
N ASN A 71 -18.47 29.91 -16.80
CA ASN A 71 -17.78 28.84 -17.53
C ASN A 71 -16.30 29.16 -17.77
N GLU A 72 -15.95 30.42 -18.05
CA GLU A 72 -14.56 30.84 -18.23
C GLU A 72 -13.80 30.84 -16.91
N VAL A 73 -14.47 31.26 -15.82
CA VAL A 73 -13.93 31.21 -14.46
C VAL A 73 -13.68 29.77 -14.03
N ALA A 74 -14.54 28.81 -14.39
CA ALA A 74 -14.35 27.40 -14.07
C ALA A 74 -13.07 26.82 -14.68
N GLY A 75 -12.77 27.13 -15.95
CA GLY A 75 -11.53 26.72 -16.61
C GLY A 75 -10.28 27.28 -15.92
N CYS A 76 -10.30 28.55 -15.53
CA CYS A 76 -9.20 29.16 -14.78
C CYS A 76 -9.05 28.60 -13.36
N LYS A 77 -10.16 28.30 -12.67
CA LYS A 77 -10.14 27.64 -11.35
C LYS A 77 -9.45 26.27 -11.42
N MET A 78 -9.72 25.49 -12.47
CA MET A 78 -9.03 24.22 -12.71
C MET A 78 -7.53 24.43 -12.90
N ALA A 79 -7.11 25.36 -13.75
CA ALA A 79 -5.69 25.65 -13.95
C ALA A 79 -4.97 26.10 -12.66
N LEU A 80 -5.64 26.89 -11.81
CA LEU A 80 -5.11 27.30 -10.50
C LEU A 80 -4.99 26.12 -9.53
N LYS A 81 -5.96 25.21 -9.52
CA LYS A 81 -5.91 23.98 -8.72
C LYS A 81 -4.73 23.11 -9.15
N GLU A 82 -4.53 22.93 -10.45
CA GLU A 82 -3.39 22.17 -10.98
C GLU A 82 -2.05 22.80 -10.62
N LEU A 83 -1.93 24.14 -10.74
CA LEU A 83 -0.74 24.88 -10.30
C LEU A 83 -0.43 24.63 -8.83
N LEU A 84 -1.45 24.71 -7.95
CA LEU A 84 -1.28 24.47 -6.53
C LEU A 84 -0.86 23.02 -6.24
N CYS A 85 -1.43 22.04 -6.94
CA CYS A 85 -1.04 20.63 -6.78
C CYS A 85 0.44 20.42 -7.15
N VAL A 86 0.90 21.05 -8.22
CA VAL A 86 2.31 20.98 -8.63
C VAL A 86 3.21 21.66 -7.60
N ALA A 87 2.86 22.88 -7.15
CA ALA A 87 3.62 23.62 -6.15
C ALA A 87 3.71 22.84 -4.83
N LEU A 88 2.62 22.21 -4.39
CA LEU A 88 2.60 21.35 -3.20
C LEU A 88 3.56 20.17 -3.33
N ALA A 89 3.45 19.41 -4.42
CA ALA A 89 4.21 18.19 -4.62
C ALA A 89 5.72 18.43 -4.79
N GLU A 90 6.11 19.57 -5.38
CA GLU A 90 7.52 19.90 -5.61
C GLU A 90 8.15 20.77 -4.52
N CYS A 91 7.41 21.65 -3.86
CA CYS A 91 7.98 22.60 -2.89
C CYS A 91 7.80 22.16 -1.42
N LEU A 92 6.75 21.45 -1.01
CA LEU A 92 6.57 21.09 0.42
C LEU A 92 7.06 19.70 0.82
N SER A 93 7.45 19.52 2.08
CA SER A 93 7.74 18.19 2.65
C SER A 93 6.72 17.79 3.71
N ASP A 94 6.66 16.48 4.01
CA ASP A 94 5.79 15.89 5.04
C ASP A 94 5.84 16.66 6.37
N LYS A 95 7.04 17.12 6.77
CA LYS A 95 7.25 17.84 8.03
C LYS A 95 6.51 19.18 8.09
N HIS A 96 6.45 19.90 6.97
CA HIS A 96 5.79 21.20 6.89
C HIS A 96 4.28 21.06 6.90
N ILE A 97 3.79 20.06 6.18
CA ILE A 97 2.36 19.78 6.05
C ILE A 97 1.77 19.31 7.40
N LEU A 98 2.45 18.42 8.11
CA LEU A 98 1.95 17.88 9.37
C LEU A 98 2.00 18.88 10.54
N ARG A 99 2.84 19.92 10.50
CA ARG A 99 2.99 20.89 11.60
C ARG A 99 2.05 22.09 11.53
N SER A 100 1.60 22.47 10.34
CA SER A 100 0.82 23.68 10.10
C SER A 100 -0.50 23.39 9.40
N TYR A 101 -0.97 22.15 9.51
CA TYR A 101 -2.09 21.61 8.77
C TYR A 101 -3.39 22.46 8.87
N ASP A 102 -3.82 22.82 10.08
CA ASP A 102 -5.09 23.55 10.29
C ASP A 102 -5.05 24.96 9.69
N ASP A 103 -3.96 25.70 9.90
CA ASP A 103 -3.77 27.03 9.35
C ASP A 103 -3.62 26.98 7.82
N PHE A 104 -2.89 25.98 7.31
CA PHE A 104 -2.73 25.75 5.88
C PHE A 104 -4.08 25.48 5.20
N LEU A 105 -4.88 24.56 5.73
CA LEU A 105 -6.21 24.28 5.19
C LEU A 105 -7.17 25.45 5.28
N HIS A 106 -7.14 26.20 6.40
CA HIS A 106 -7.96 27.38 6.55
C HIS A 106 -7.68 28.36 5.40
N ARG A 107 -6.41 28.65 5.13
CA ARG A 107 -5.99 29.55 4.04
C ARG A 107 -6.41 29.05 2.66
N ILE A 108 -6.30 27.75 2.41
CA ILE A 108 -6.75 27.15 1.15
C ILE A 108 -8.28 27.26 1.02
N ARG A 109 -9.07 26.91 2.05
CA ARG A 109 -10.54 27.02 2.02
C ARG A 109 -10.99 28.45 1.81
N THR A 110 -10.34 29.43 2.46
CA THR A 110 -10.62 30.85 2.23
C THR A 110 -10.31 31.31 0.81
N ALA A 111 -9.43 30.62 0.09
CA ALA A 111 -9.16 30.91 -1.32
C ALA A 111 -10.24 30.38 -2.28
N GLY A 112 -11.29 29.71 -1.79
CA GLY A 112 -12.41 29.23 -2.63
C GLY A 112 -12.04 28.12 -3.61
N LEU A 113 -10.93 27.42 -3.36
CA LEU A 113 -10.55 26.23 -4.07
C LEU A 113 -11.37 25.07 -3.46
N ASP A 114 -12.34 24.55 -4.20
CA ASP A 114 -13.12 23.39 -3.77
C ASP A 114 -12.34 22.10 -4.09
N PHE A 115 -12.19 21.23 -3.09
CA PHE A 115 -11.46 19.97 -3.20
C PHE A 115 -12.37 18.75 -3.19
N THR A 116 -13.69 18.95 -3.35
CA THR A 116 -14.55 17.82 -3.72
C THR A 116 -13.98 17.16 -4.97
N PRO A 117 -13.83 15.82 -4.98
CA PRO A 117 -13.21 15.11 -6.07
C PRO A 117 -14.07 15.23 -7.32
N THR A 118 -13.68 16.16 -8.18
CA THR A 118 -14.26 16.34 -9.50
C THR A 118 -13.46 15.48 -10.46
N TYR A 119 -13.97 14.26 -10.66
CA TYR A 119 -13.65 13.32 -11.73
C TYR A 119 -12.35 12.53 -11.56
N ALA A 120 -12.50 11.20 -11.61
CA ALA A 120 -11.41 10.25 -11.77
C ALA A 120 -10.62 10.58 -13.04
N ILE A 121 -9.33 10.87 -12.89
CA ILE A 121 -8.40 10.85 -14.02
C ILE A 121 -8.25 9.38 -14.41
N GLU A 122 -8.80 9.01 -15.58
CA GLU A 122 -8.67 7.65 -16.11
C GLU A 122 -7.21 7.17 -16.07
N PRO A 123 -6.97 5.89 -15.75
CA PRO A 123 -5.63 5.33 -15.66
C PRO A 123 -4.96 5.35 -17.04
N ARG A 124 -4.24 6.44 -17.35
CA ARG A 124 -3.42 6.51 -18.55
C ARG A 124 -2.19 5.62 -18.34
N SER A 125 -2.04 4.62 -19.22
CA SER A 125 -0.85 3.77 -19.24
C SER A 125 0.39 4.64 -19.46
N LYS A 126 1.23 4.72 -18.41
CA LYS A 126 2.43 5.56 -18.23
C LYS A 126 2.14 7.01 -17.82
N MET A 127 2.09 7.24 -16.50
CA MET A 127 2.13 8.58 -15.91
C MET A 127 3.44 9.29 -16.28
N THR A 128 3.33 10.48 -16.85
CA THR A 128 4.47 11.39 -17.03
C THR A 128 4.94 11.93 -15.66
N GLY A 129 6.14 12.51 -15.61
CA GLY A 129 6.64 13.17 -14.39
C GLY A 129 5.67 14.23 -13.87
N SER A 130 5.17 15.09 -14.76
CA SER A 130 4.18 16.13 -14.44
C SER A 130 2.86 15.54 -13.92
N THR A 131 2.33 14.49 -14.55
CA THR A 131 1.09 13.82 -14.09
C THR A 131 1.27 13.23 -12.69
N ARG A 132 2.45 12.67 -12.39
CA ARG A 132 2.77 12.13 -11.07
C ARG A 132 2.82 13.20 -10.00
N THR A 133 3.48 14.30 -10.29
CA THR A 133 3.56 15.45 -9.39
C THR A 133 2.18 16.00 -9.07
N GLN A 134 1.34 16.19 -10.08
CA GLN A 134 -0.04 16.62 -9.87
C GLN A 134 -0.82 15.63 -8.99
N SER A 135 -0.73 14.32 -9.28
CA SER A 135 -1.43 13.29 -8.48
C SER A 135 -1.01 13.29 -7.01
N ILE A 136 0.28 13.52 -6.72
CA ILE A 136 0.78 13.64 -5.35
C ILE A 136 0.16 14.87 -4.67
N GLY A 137 0.16 16.03 -5.34
CA GLY A 137 -0.41 17.26 -4.78
C GLY A 137 -1.91 17.14 -4.48
N GLU A 138 -2.66 16.54 -5.41
CA GLU A 138 -4.09 16.25 -5.24
C GLU A 138 -4.34 15.30 -4.06
N PHE A 139 -3.55 14.23 -3.95
CA PHE A 139 -3.62 13.31 -2.81
C PHE A 139 -3.28 13.98 -1.49
N VAL A 140 -2.23 14.81 -1.44
CA VAL A 140 -1.86 15.56 -0.24
C VAL A 140 -3.02 16.47 0.20
N LEU A 141 -3.60 17.23 -0.72
CA LEU A 141 -4.76 18.07 -0.44
C LEU A 141 -5.95 17.26 0.08
N TYR A 142 -6.22 16.11 -0.54
CA TYR A 142 -7.27 15.21 -0.11
C TYR A 142 -7.03 14.70 1.32
N TYR A 143 -5.86 14.13 1.59
CA TYR A 143 -5.50 13.62 2.91
C TYR A 143 -5.65 14.70 3.96
N LEU A 144 -5.07 15.88 3.69
CA LEU A 144 -5.20 17.03 4.55
C LEU A 144 -6.68 17.36 4.75
N SER A 145 -7.49 17.56 3.71
CA SER A 145 -8.91 17.91 3.89
C SER A 145 -9.72 16.94 4.76
N ASN A 146 -9.26 15.69 4.90
CA ASN A 146 -9.88 14.61 5.68
C ASN A 146 -9.19 14.33 7.03
N GLN A 147 -8.10 15.03 7.36
CA GLN A 147 -7.55 15.01 8.71
C GLN A 147 -8.50 15.75 9.67
N GLY A 148 -8.81 15.13 10.81
CA GLY A 148 -9.73 15.72 11.78
C GLY A 148 -10.44 14.67 12.64
N PRO A 149 -11.08 15.12 13.74
CA PRO A 149 -11.78 14.22 14.67
C PRO A 149 -13.05 13.60 14.07
N VAL A 150 -13.63 14.25 13.07
CA VAL A 150 -14.81 13.77 12.34
C VAL A 150 -14.45 13.75 10.86
N ARG A 151 -14.35 12.56 10.28
CA ARG A 151 -14.20 12.42 8.82
C ARG A 151 -15.56 12.36 8.12
N PRO A 152 -15.62 12.63 6.82
CA PRO A 152 -16.85 12.45 6.06
C PRO A 152 -17.23 10.96 5.95
N LYS A 153 -18.52 10.64 5.83
CA LYS A 153 -18.93 9.31 5.35
C LYS A 153 -18.40 9.11 3.93
N GLY A 154 -17.84 7.93 3.63
CA GLY A 154 -17.30 7.62 2.30
C GLY A 154 -15.85 8.05 2.07
N THR A 155 -15.06 8.43 3.09
CA THR A 155 -13.60 8.68 2.97
C THR A 155 -12.86 7.50 2.33
N ARG A 156 -13.35 6.28 2.56
CA ARG A 156 -12.85 5.06 1.95
C ARG A 156 -13.02 5.07 0.42
N GLN A 157 -14.24 5.32 -0.06
CA GLN A 157 -14.53 5.46 -1.49
C GLN A 157 -13.82 6.67 -2.13
N ALA A 158 -13.74 7.81 -1.42
CA ALA A 158 -13.03 8.99 -1.94
C ALA A 158 -11.51 8.79 -2.02
N LEU A 159 -10.93 7.94 -1.15
CA LEU A 159 -9.51 7.58 -1.27
C LEU A 159 -9.21 6.84 -2.59
N ARG A 160 -10.19 6.09 -3.10
CA ARG A 160 -10.10 5.37 -4.37
C ARG A 160 -9.72 6.30 -5.53
N GLU A 161 -10.28 7.50 -5.53
CA GLU A 161 -10.03 8.53 -6.56
C GLU A 161 -8.60 9.08 -6.49
N HIS A 162 -7.91 8.88 -5.36
CA HIS A 162 -6.55 9.36 -5.11
C HIS A 162 -5.49 8.25 -5.02
N LEU A 163 -5.80 7.03 -5.43
CA LEU A 163 -4.86 5.89 -5.36
C LEU A 163 -3.58 6.09 -6.15
N ASN A 164 -3.65 6.75 -7.32
CA ASN A 164 -2.47 7.07 -8.12
C ASN A 164 -1.51 8.00 -7.35
N GLY A 165 -2.07 8.99 -6.65
CA GLY A 165 -1.31 9.92 -5.82
C GLY A 165 -0.72 9.24 -4.59
N LEU A 166 -1.50 8.39 -3.92
CA LEU A 166 -1.05 7.61 -2.77
C LEU A 166 0.07 6.64 -3.13
N SER A 167 -0.08 5.89 -4.23
CA SER A 167 0.94 4.98 -4.75
C SER A 167 2.22 5.74 -5.09
N ALA A 168 2.11 6.86 -5.81
CA ALA A 168 3.25 7.72 -6.11
C ALA A 168 3.93 8.28 -4.85
N ALA A 169 3.15 8.64 -3.82
CA ALA A 169 3.65 9.15 -2.55
C ALA A 169 4.40 8.08 -1.75
N LEU A 170 3.89 6.83 -1.68
CA LEU A 170 4.58 5.72 -1.01
C LEU A 170 5.97 5.42 -1.59
N HIS A 171 6.09 5.51 -2.92
CA HIS A 171 7.34 5.27 -3.64
C HIS A 171 8.34 6.44 -3.53
N ARG A 172 7.92 7.62 -3.05
CA ARG A 172 8.82 8.77 -2.82
C ARG A 172 9.15 8.90 -1.33
N PRO A 173 10.41 8.73 -0.91
CA PRO A 173 10.79 8.84 0.51
C PRO A 173 10.31 10.13 1.20
N ARG A 174 10.29 11.25 0.47
CA ARG A 174 9.82 12.56 0.96
C ARG A 174 8.35 12.59 1.36
N TRP A 175 7.50 11.78 0.71
CA TRP A 175 6.04 11.78 0.85
C TRP A 175 5.50 10.56 1.59
N ARG A 176 6.41 9.69 2.05
CA ARG A 176 6.07 8.39 2.60
C ARG A 176 5.35 8.50 3.94
N GLN A 177 5.74 9.43 4.81
CA GLN A 177 5.07 9.56 6.11
C GLN A 177 3.66 10.12 5.94
N THR A 178 3.45 11.05 5.00
CA THR A 178 2.11 11.50 4.63
C THR A 178 1.27 10.35 4.08
N ALA A 179 1.82 9.54 3.17
CA ALA A 179 1.11 8.39 2.62
C ALA A 179 0.75 7.33 3.70
N LEU A 180 1.70 7.01 4.57
CA LEU A 180 1.49 6.09 5.70
C LEU A 180 0.44 6.64 6.68
N GLY A 181 0.53 7.92 7.00
CA GLY A 181 -0.45 8.62 7.83
C GLY A 181 -1.84 8.56 7.20
N ALA A 182 -1.98 8.80 5.91
CA ALA A 182 -3.25 8.70 5.20
C ALA A 182 -3.84 7.29 5.21
N ILE A 183 -3.04 6.24 5.04
CA ILE A 183 -3.55 4.87 5.13
C ILE A 183 -3.96 4.57 6.57
N ASN A 184 -3.11 4.89 7.54
CA ASN A 184 -3.42 4.66 8.95
C ASN A 184 -4.69 5.41 9.37
N ASP A 185 -4.82 6.65 8.91
CA ASP A 185 -5.95 7.50 9.19
C ASP A 185 -7.13 7.04 8.33
N CYS A 186 -7.19 7.40 7.05
CA CYS A 186 -8.35 7.22 6.17
C CYS A 186 -8.79 5.76 5.98
N VAL A 187 -7.88 4.78 6.07
CA VAL A 187 -8.22 3.36 5.86
C VAL A 187 -8.38 2.62 7.18
N LEU A 188 -7.40 2.73 8.07
CA LEU A 188 -7.33 1.92 9.29
C LEU A 188 -7.90 2.60 10.54
N GLY A 189 -8.15 3.91 10.49
CA GLY A 189 -8.30 4.77 11.66
C GLY A 189 -9.48 4.48 12.57
N GLY A 190 -10.29 3.45 12.30
CA GLY A 190 -11.21 2.84 13.27
C GLY A 190 -12.28 3.76 13.86
N LEU A 191 -12.44 4.97 13.31
CA LEU A 191 -13.34 6.03 13.81
C LEU A 191 -14.73 6.00 13.15
N TYR A 192 -15.05 4.95 12.38
CA TYR A 192 -16.38 4.72 11.80
C TYR A 192 -16.96 3.39 12.28
N GLU A 193 -18.30 3.32 12.25
CA GLU A 193 -19.17 2.20 12.61
C GLU A 193 -18.84 0.88 11.88
N GLU A 194 -18.02 0.93 10.82
CA GLU A 194 -17.67 -0.23 9.99
C GLU A 194 -16.49 -1.03 10.59
N GLU A 195 -16.83 -2.21 11.13
CA GLU A 195 -15.88 -3.17 11.71
C GLU A 195 -14.82 -3.64 10.70
N PHE A 196 -15.18 -3.72 9.41
CA PHE A 196 -14.35 -4.25 8.33
C PHE A 196 -13.96 -3.20 7.30
N LEU A 197 -12.80 -3.38 6.67
CA LEU A 197 -12.37 -2.73 5.43
C LEU A 197 -13.04 -3.41 4.24
N GLU A 198 -13.62 -2.62 3.32
CA GLU A 198 -14.29 -3.12 2.12
C GLU A 198 -13.31 -3.85 1.18
N GLU A 199 -13.79 -4.92 0.53
CA GLU A 199 -12.97 -5.80 -0.31
C GLU A 199 -12.35 -5.05 -1.50
N ASP A 200 -13.11 -4.21 -2.18
CA ASP A 200 -12.68 -3.50 -3.38
C ASP A 200 -11.54 -2.52 -3.08
N ILE A 201 -11.63 -1.79 -1.97
CA ILE A 201 -10.57 -0.90 -1.50
C ILE A 201 -9.35 -1.72 -1.09
N ALA A 202 -9.54 -2.83 -0.37
CA ALA A 202 -8.44 -3.70 0.00
C ALA A 202 -7.73 -4.28 -1.24
N ALA A 203 -8.48 -4.70 -2.26
CA ALA A 203 -7.96 -5.27 -3.49
C ALA A 203 -7.08 -4.28 -4.27
N GLU A 204 -7.43 -2.99 -4.24
CA GLU A 204 -6.64 -1.94 -4.89
C GLU A 204 -5.44 -1.50 -4.04
N MET A 205 -5.60 -1.46 -2.72
CA MET A 205 -4.57 -0.98 -1.80
C MET A 205 -3.49 -2.00 -1.46
N ILE A 206 -3.83 -3.30 -1.40
CA ILE A 206 -2.86 -4.36 -1.04
C ILE A 206 -1.67 -4.37 -2.01
N PRO A 207 -1.85 -4.37 -3.34
CA PRO A 207 -0.73 -4.28 -4.29
C PRO A 207 0.09 -3.00 -4.12
N VAL A 208 -0.57 -1.86 -3.84
CA VAL A 208 0.06 -0.56 -3.64
C VAL A 208 1.01 -0.55 -2.44
N VAL A 209 0.68 -1.31 -1.37
CA VAL A 209 1.51 -1.41 -0.16
C VAL A 209 2.50 -2.58 -0.24
N SER A 210 2.11 -3.72 -0.83
CA SER A 210 2.94 -4.92 -0.87
C SER A 210 4.19 -4.73 -1.72
N THR A 211 4.10 -4.05 -2.87
CA THR A 211 5.26 -3.77 -3.72
C THR A 211 6.36 -3.01 -2.97
N PRO A 212 6.13 -1.81 -2.40
CA PRO A 212 7.17 -1.11 -1.66
C PRO A 212 7.55 -1.84 -0.36
N ALA A 213 6.66 -2.59 0.29
CA ALA A 213 7.04 -3.46 1.42
C ALA A 213 8.10 -4.50 1.04
N SER A 214 8.08 -4.97 -0.21
CA SER A 214 9.03 -5.92 -0.76
C SER A 214 10.31 -5.30 -1.31
N THR A 215 10.21 -4.15 -1.97
CA THR A 215 11.30 -3.60 -2.80
C THR A 215 12.01 -2.39 -2.20
N ASP A 216 11.52 -1.80 -1.11
CA ASP A 216 12.17 -0.62 -0.53
C ASP A 216 13.60 -0.94 -0.06
N PRO A 217 14.61 -0.10 -0.35
CA PRO A 217 15.99 -0.36 0.06
C PRO A 217 16.17 -0.34 1.58
N ASP A 218 15.39 0.47 2.31
CA ASP A 218 15.49 0.58 3.77
C ASP A 218 14.67 -0.50 4.48
N SER A 219 15.35 -1.31 5.31
CA SER A 219 14.72 -2.41 6.04
C SER A 219 13.67 -1.95 7.04
N LYS A 220 13.84 -0.77 7.65
CA LYS A 220 12.86 -0.19 8.57
C LYS A 220 11.58 0.19 7.82
N SER A 221 11.73 0.85 6.67
CA SER A 221 10.61 1.21 5.80
C SER A 221 9.85 -0.04 5.33
N ARG A 222 10.54 -1.10 4.90
CA ARG A 222 9.92 -2.39 4.55
C ARG A 222 9.08 -2.95 5.70
N ALA A 223 9.63 -2.95 6.92
CA ALA A 223 8.93 -3.46 8.10
C ALA A 223 7.67 -2.64 8.46
N VAL A 224 7.73 -1.31 8.34
CA VAL A 224 6.57 -0.43 8.57
C VAL A 224 5.47 -0.70 7.55
N LEU A 225 5.82 -0.81 6.27
CA LEU A 225 4.86 -1.11 5.19
C LEU A 225 4.26 -2.50 5.34
N PHE A 226 5.06 -3.50 5.73
CA PHE A 226 4.54 -4.85 6.00
C PHE A 226 3.58 -4.87 7.21
N ASN A 227 3.87 -4.11 8.25
CA ASN A 227 2.95 -3.95 9.38
C ASN A 227 1.64 -3.27 8.97
N LEU A 228 1.69 -2.30 8.06
CA LEU A 228 0.52 -1.65 7.50
C LEU A 228 -0.33 -2.64 6.68
N LEU A 229 0.32 -3.38 5.78
CA LEU A 229 -0.31 -4.45 5.00
C LEU A 229 -0.98 -5.49 5.91
N THR A 230 -0.30 -5.90 6.98
CA THR A 230 -0.84 -6.83 7.98
C THR A 230 -2.11 -6.26 8.63
N GLN A 231 -2.08 -4.99 9.05
CA GLN A 231 -3.25 -4.35 9.67
C GLN A 231 -4.43 -4.25 8.71
N MET A 232 -4.16 -3.91 7.45
CA MET A 232 -5.19 -3.88 6.41
C MET A 232 -5.85 -5.24 6.23
N ILE A 233 -5.07 -6.30 6.03
CA ILE A 233 -5.58 -7.67 5.85
C ILE A 233 -6.37 -8.12 7.09
N LEU A 234 -5.90 -7.78 8.30
CA LEU A 234 -6.63 -8.09 9.53
C LEU A 234 -7.96 -7.34 9.66
N LYS A 235 -8.12 -6.20 8.97
CA LYS A 235 -9.35 -5.42 8.94
C LYS A 235 -10.33 -5.88 7.86
N VAL A 236 -9.96 -6.69 6.88
CA VAL A 236 -10.93 -7.24 5.92
C VAL A 236 -11.67 -8.44 6.54
N GLN A 237 -12.86 -8.75 6.02
CA GLN A 237 -13.58 -9.98 6.36
C GLN A 237 -12.70 -11.23 6.12
N PRO A 238 -12.82 -12.30 6.94
CA PRO A 238 -11.97 -13.48 6.87
C PRO A 238 -11.87 -14.13 5.48
N VAL A 239 -12.98 -14.22 4.75
CA VAL A 239 -13.02 -14.82 3.40
C VAL A 239 -12.14 -14.07 2.41
N HIS A 240 -12.19 -12.73 2.40
CA HIS A 240 -11.33 -11.92 1.53
C HIS A 240 -9.88 -11.92 2.01
N ALA A 241 -9.64 -11.86 3.33
CA ALA A 241 -8.30 -11.99 3.89
C ALA A 241 -7.62 -13.31 3.49
N PHE A 242 -8.39 -14.40 3.44
CA PHE A 242 -7.93 -15.72 3.00
C PHE A 242 -7.43 -15.65 1.55
N LYS A 243 -8.24 -15.09 0.64
CA LYS A 243 -7.83 -14.87 -0.75
C LYS A 243 -6.57 -14.01 -0.87
N PHE A 244 -6.54 -12.84 -0.21
CA PHE A 244 -5.40 -11.94 -0.32
C PHE A 244 -4.09 -12.54 0.19
N VAL A 245 -4.12 -13.27 1.32
CA VAL A 245 -2.90 -13.91 1.83
C VAL A 245 -2.46 -15.08 0.96
N ARG A 246 -3.40 -15.82 0.36
CA ARG A 246 -3.08 -16.87 -0.60
C ARG A 246 -2.35 -16.28 -1.80
N ASP A 247 -2.89 -15.22 -2.39
CA ASP A 247 -2.31 -14.57 -3.57
C ASP A 247 -0.90 -14.03 -3.25
N LEU A 248 -0.68 -13.42 -2.07
CA LEU A 248 0.63 -12.95 -1.60
C LEU A 248 1.64 -14.07 -1.30
N ALA A 249 1.17 -15.23 -0.83
CA ALA A 249 2.01 -16.38 -0.50
C ALA A 249 2.34 -17.25 -1.73
N SER A 250 1.54 -17.15 -2.78
CA SER A 250 1.64 -17.96 -4.00
C SER A 250 2.81 -17.57 -4.90
N GLU A 251 3.06 -18.40 -5.92
CA GLU A 251 4.03 -18.10 -6.96
C GLU A 251 3.65 -16.90 -7.86
N GLU A 252 2.39 -16.48 -7.83
CA GLU A 252 1.92 -15.29 -8.56
C GLU A 252 2.52 -14.00 -8.00
N CYS A 253 2.85 -13.97 -6.71
CA CYS A 253 3.56 -12.85 -6.11
C CYS A 253 5.03 -12.88 -6.57
N PRO A 254 5.56 -11.86 -7.27
CA PRO A 254 6.94 -11.90 -7.79
C PRO A 254 8.01 -11.71 -6.69
N TYR A 255 7.61 -11.43 -5.45
CA TYR A 255 8.52 -11.07 -4.37
C TYR A 255 8.69 -12.21 -3.36
N LEU A 256 9.80 -12.93 -3.41
CA LEU A 256 10.08 -14.08 -2.54
C LEU A 256 10.00 -13.73 -1.03
N ASN A 257 10.51 -12.55 -0.64
CA ASN A 257 10.40 -12.07 0.73
C ASN A 257 8.94 -11.84 1.16
N MET A 258 8.06 -11.42 0.25
CA MET A 258 6.62 -11.31 0.53
C MET A 258 5.99 -12.69 0.67
N ARG A 259 6.35 -13.65 -0.20
CA ARG A 259 5.83 -15.02 -0.09
C ARG A 259 6.10 -15.63 1.29
N SER A 260 7.34 -15.52 1.76
CA SER A 260 7.73 -15.94 3.12
C SER A 260 6.97 -15.18 4.20
N SER A 261 6.93 -13.84 4.11
CA SER A 261 6.24 -13.00 5.10
C SER A 261 4.72 -13.25 5.15
N ALA A 262 4.10 -13.58 4.01
CA ALA A 262 2.69 -13.90 3.89
C ALA A 262 2.34 -15.21 4.61
N ILE A 263 3.24 -16.20 4.64
CA ILE A 263 3.08 -17.42 5.46
C ILE A 263 3.13 -17.07 6.95
N GLY A 264 4.02 -16.16 7.35
CA GLY A 264 4.04 -15.60 8.70
C GLY A 264 2.72 -14.90 9.06
N LEU A 265 2.10 -14.17 8.11
CA LEU A 265 0.79 -13.56 8.28
C LEU A 265 -0.35 -14.59 8.35
N LEU A 266 -0.31 -15.62 7.49
CA LEU A 266 -1.24 -16.75 7.52
C LEU A 266 -1.27 -17.40 8.90
N ARG A 267 -0.10 -17.66 9.49
CA ARG A 267 0.04 -18.16 10.86
C ARG A 267 -0.67 -17.26 11.88
N ARG A 268 -0.54 -15.92 11.77
CA ARG A 268 -1.24 -14.97 12.67
C ARG A 268 -2.75 -15.02 12.49
N LEU A 269 -3.24 -15.17 11.26
CA LEU A 269 -4.68 -15.29 10.96
C LEU A 269 -5.28 -16.59 11.49
N VAL A 270 -4.56 -17.71 11.38
CA VAL A 270 -4.94 -18.99 11.99
C VAL A 270 -5.04 -18.85 13.51
N VAL A 271 -4.03 -18.27 14.17
CA VAL A 271 -4.09 -18.02 15.62
C VAL A 271 -5.29 -17.16 15.99
N ARG A 272 -5.60 -16.13 15.20
CA ARG A 272 -6.79 -15.28 15.42
C ARG A 272 -8.07 -16.10 15.30
N ALA A 273 -8.22 -16.92 14.26
CA ALA A 273 -9.41 -17.73 14.04
C ALA A 273 -9.65 -18.72 15.19
N PHE A 274 -8.61 -19.43 15.63
CA PHE A 274 -8.71 -20.38 16.75
C PHE A 274 -8.91 -19.74 18.12
N ASN A 275 -8.54 -18.47 18.31
CA ASN A 275 -8.74 -17.75 19.57
C ASN A 275 -10.10 -17.05 19.67
N ARG A 276 -10.90 -17.01 18.60
CA ARG A 276 -12.27 -16.43 18.65
C ARG A 276 -13.21 -17.36 19.41
N SER A 277 -14.00 -16.78 20.32
CA SER A 277 -15.03 -17.48 21.09
C SER A 277 -16.34 -16.69 21.05
N PRO A 278 -17.45 -17.24 20.50
CA PRO A 278 -17.52 -18.54 19.84
C PRO A 278 -16.69 -18.58 18.54
N GLN A 279 -16.19 -19.77 18.17
CA GLN A 279 -15.56 -19.96 16.87
C GLN A 279 -16.63 -19.70 15.80
N ALA A 280 -16.34 -18.82 14.85
CA ALA A 280 -17.25 -18.59 13.74
C ALA A 280 -17.30 -19.86 12.89
N GLU A 281 -18.49 -20.43 12.69
CA GLU A 281 -18.70 -21.70 11.98
C GLU A 281 -18.11 -21.68 10.55
N ASP A 282 -18.01 -20.49 9.94
CA ASP A 282 -17.55 -20.28 8.57
C ASP A 282 -16.18 -19.57 8.45
N ASP A 283 -15.32 -19.59 9.48
CA ASP A 283 -13.97 -19.00 9.36
C ASP A 283 -13.06 -19.90 8.51
N PRO A 284 -12.64 -19.48 7.29
CA PRO A 284 -11.88 -20.34 6.39
C PRO A 284 -10.51 -20.73 6.95
N PHE A 285 -9.96 -19.93 7.87
CA PHE A 285 -8.68 -20.21 8.54
C PHE A 285 -8.77 -21.27 9.64
N ALA A 286 -9.98 -21.69 10.03
CA ALA A 286 -10.24 -22.76 10.99
C ALA A 286 -11.09 -23.88 10.35
N SER A 287 -10.88 -24.15 9.06
CA SER A 287 -11.61 -25.15 8.28
C SER A 287 -10.68 -25.99 7.41
N ARG A 288 -11.18 -27.09 6.85
CA ARG A 288 -10.43 -27.94 5.89
C ARG A 288 -10.01 -27.19 4.63
N LEU A 289 -10.76 -26.16 4.24
CA LEU A 289 -10.45 -25.31 3.09
C LEU A 289 -9.04 -24.72 3.16
N LEU A 290 -8.53 -24.44 4.39
CA LEU A 290 -7.17 -23.95 4.60
C LEU A 290 -6.12 -24.85 3.94
N LEU A 291 -6.14 -26.15 4.23
CA LEU A 291 -5.15 -27.07 3.69
C LEU A 291 -5.45 -27.46 2.25
N GLU A 292 -6.71 -27.39 1.80
CA GLU A 292 -7.09 -27.63 0.41
C GLU A 292 -6.54 -26.54 -0.51
N GLU A 293 -6.73 -25.27 -0.16
CA GLU A 293 -6.34 -24.12 -1.00
C GLU A 293 -4.84 -23.79 -0.89
N TYR A 294 -4.24 -23.93 0.29
CA TYR A 294 -2.83 -23.61 0.49
C TYR A 294 -1.90 -24.80 0.24
N LYS A 295 -2.43 -25.97 -0.16
CA LYS A 295 -1.63 -27.18 -0.35
C LYS A 295 -0.40 -26.96 -1.23
N HIS A 296 -0.62 -26.39 -2.41
CA HIS A 296 0.43 -26.14 -3.38
C HIS A 296 1.47 -25.15 -2.84
N ILE A 297 1.03 -24.14 -2.10
CA ILE A 297 1.91 -23.13 -1.51
C ILE A 297 2.77 -23.71 -0.38
N LEU A 298 2.19 -24.54 0.49
CA LEU A 298 2.83 -25.04 1.70
C LEU A 298 3.69 -26.27 1.46
N PHE A 299 3.36 -27.11 0.49
CA PHE A 299 4.01 -28.40 0.25
C PHE A 299 4.93 -28.45 -0.96
N GLN A 300 4.96 -27.42 -1.81
CA GLN A 300 5.87 -27.36 -2.95
C GLN A 300 7.01 -26.42 -2.62
N SER A 301 8.25 -26.87 -2.86
CA SER A 301 9.45 -26.06 -2.72
C SER A 301 10.52 -26.59 -3.67
N PRO A 302 11.20 -25.70 -4.42
CA PRO A 302 12.32 -26.09 -5.27
C PRO A 302 13.44 -26.80 -4.51
N ILE A 303 13.62 -26.50 -3.21
CA ILE A 303 14.63 -27.14 -2.36
C ILE A 303 14.26 -28.59 -2.06
N LEU A 304 12.97 -28.87 -1.84
CA LEU A 304 12.48 -30.21 -1.53
C LEU A 304 12.36 -31.09 -2.79
N GLU A 305 12.21 -30.47 -3.96
CA GLU A 305 12.06 -31.15 -5.25
C GLU A 305 13.41 -31.43 -5.94
N LYS A 306 14.45 -30.63 -5.69
CA LYS A 306 15.78 -30.83 -6.29
C LYS A 306 16.54 -31.95 -5.56
N LYS A 307 16.54 -33.15 -6.13
CA LYS A 307 17.43 -34.26 -5.73
C LYS A 307 18.89 -34.10 -6.15
N GLU A 308 19.23 -33.14 -7.03
CA GLU A 308 20.52 -33.16 -7.77
C GLU A 308 21.29 -31.83 -7.83
N ALA A 309 20.81 -30.74 -7.23
CA ALA A 309 21.56 -29.48 -7.24
C ALA A 309 22.41 -29.38 -5.97
N GLY A 310 23.74 -29.35 -6.12
CA GLY A 310 24.67 -29.30 -5.00
C GLY A 310 24.47 -28.10 -4.05
N PRO A 311 25.11 -28.14 -2.85
CA PRO A 311 24.93 -27.19 -1.76
C PRO A 311 25.27 -25.73 -2.11
N GLU A 312 25.92 -25.47 -3.25
CA GLU A 312 26.30 -24.12 -3.73
C GLU A 312 25.14 -23.33 -4.36
N SER A 313 23.92 -23.89 -4.46
CA SER A 313 22.77 -23.26 -5.17
C SER A 313 21.53 -23.00 -4.31
N ILE A 314 21.63 -23.13 -2.98
CA ILE A 314 20.49 -22.99 -2.08
C ILE A 314 20.17 -21.52 -1.84
N ASP A 315 18.96 -21.13 -2.24
CA ASP A 315 18.45 -19.78 -2.05
C ASP A 315 18.08 -19.56 -0.57
N ALA A 316 18.81 -18.66 0.09
CA ALA A 316 18.55 -18.27 1.49
C ALA A 316 17.12 -17.74 1.70
N GLN A 317 16.49 -17.14 0.69
CA GLN A 317 15.11 -16.66 0.80
C GLN A 317 14.11 -17.82 0.83
N GLU A 318 14.35 -18.87 0.05
CA GLU A 318 13.51 -20.07 0.07
C GLU A 318 13.70 -20.86 1.37
N MET A 319 14.93 -20.90 1.92
CA MET A 319 15.16 -21.46 3.26
C MET A 319 14.37 -20.71 4.34
N ASN A 320 14.34 -19.37 4.29
CA ASN A 320 13.52 -18.57 5.20
C ASN A 320 12.01 -18.85 5.02
N ARG A 321 11.55 -19.13 3.79
CA ARG A 321 10.17 -19.55 3.53
C ARG A 321 9.85 -20.88 4.20
N LEU A 322 10.74 -21.87 4.12
CA LEU A 322 10.59 -23.17 4.78
C LEU A 322 10.55 -23.05 6.31
N VAL A 323 11.35 -22.15 6.90
CA VAL A 323 11.27 -21.82 8.33
C VAL A 323 9.87 -21.30 8.70
N GLU A 324 9.29 -20.40 7.90
CA GLU A 324 7.93 -19.90 8.15
C GLU A 324 6.87 -21.00 7.95
N ILE A 325 7.04 -21.91 6.99
CA ILE A 325 6.14 -23.06 6.79
C ILE A 325 6.15 -24.01 8.00
N LEU A 326 7.33 -24.36 8.51
CA LEU A 326 7.43 -25.17 9.73
C LEU A 326 6.82 -24.45 10.93
N GLY A 327 7.09 -23.14 11.06
CA GLY A 327 6.49 -22.31 12.09
C GLY A 327 4.96 -22.27 12.00
N PHE A 328 4.40 -22.28 10.78
CA PHE A 328 2.97 -22.39 10.52
C PHE A 328 2.42 -23.76 10.95
N PHE A 329 3.02 -24.87 10.49
CA PHE A 329 2.54 -26.21 10.82
C PHE A 329 2.63 -26.51 12.32
N TYR A 330 3.70 -26.08 12.98
CA TYR A 330 3.81 -26.19 14.44
C TYR A 330 2.63 -25.51 15.15
N VAL A 331 2.31 -24.27 14.75
CA VAL A 331 1.20 -23.52 15.34
C VAL A 331 -0.15 -24.17 15.02
N LEU A 332 -0.36 -24.59 13.77
CA LEU A 332 -1.59 -25.23 13.33
C LEU A 332 -1.83 -26.53 14.11
N LEU A 333 -0.83 -27.41 14.18
CA LEU A 333 -0.87 -28.64 14.96
C LEU A 333 -1.12 -28.36 16.45
N ALA A 334 -0.49 -27.34 17.04
CA ALA A 334 -0.65 -27.02 18.46
C ALA A 334 -2.04 -26.44 18.80
N ARG A 335 -2.64 -25.68 17.88
CA ARG A 335 -3.90 -24.95 18.10
C ARG A 335 -5.13 -25.76 17.68
N ASP A 336 -5.04 -26.52 16.60
CA ASP A 336 -6.16 -27.29 16.05
C ASP A 336 -6.41 -28.60 16.79
N LYS A 337 -6.73 -28.50 18.08
CA LYS A 337 -6.95 -29.67 18.94
C LYS A 337 -8.16 -30.51 18.54
N ASN A 338 -9.17 -29.87 17.95
CA ASN A 338 -10.40 -30.51 17.47
C ASN A 338 -10.29 -30.96 16.01
N ASN A 339 -9.13 -30.76 15.37
CA ASN A 339 -8.84 -31.20 14.00
C ASN A 339 -9.83 -30.64 12.96
N LEU A 340 -10.21 -29.37 13.10
CA LEU A 340 -11.12 -28.67 12.19
C LEU A 340 -10.52 -28.52 10.78
N THR A 341 -9.20 -28.40 10.70
CA THR A 341 -8.48 -28.27 9.42
C THR A 341 -8.13 -29.61 8.78
N GLY A 342 -8.27 -30.72 9.52
CA GLY A 342 -7.84 -32.04 9.06
C GLY A 342 -6.32 -32.28 9.15
N VAL A 343 -5.54 -31.33 9.67
CA VAL A 343 -4.07 -31.46 9.79
C VAL A 343 -3.64 -32.66 10.64
N ARG A 344 -4.47 -33.06 11.62
CA ARG A 344 -4.22 -34.17 12.54
C ARG A 344 -4.82 -35.49 12.05
N ASP A 345 -5.44 -35.52 10.86
CA ASP A 345 -5.84 -36.77 10.21
C ASP A 345 -4.59 -37.59 9.88
N THR A 346 -4.69 -38.93 9.92
CA THR A 346 -3.56 -39.83 9.59
C THR A 346 -2.97 -39.52 8.21
N LYS A 347 -3.82 -39.15 7.26
CA LYS A 347 -3.39 -38.72 5.92
C LYS A 347 -2.66 -37.37 5.94
N GLY A 348 -3.13 -36.43 6.78
CA GLY A 348 -2.54 -35.10 6.91
C GLY A 348 -1.16 -35.14 7.57
N THR A 349 -1.02 -35.91 8.65
CA THR A 349 0.28 -36.11 9.33
C THR A 349 1.27 -36.86 8.45
N GLN A 350 0.82 -37.90 7.73
CA GLN A 350 1.68 -38.62 6.78
C GLN A 350 2.14 -37.72 5.64
N GLU A 351 1.25 -36.93 5.04
CA GLU A 351 1.60 -36.01 3.97
C GLU A 351 2.59 -34.93 4.44
N LEU A 352 2.44 -34.44 5.67
CA LEU A 352 3.41 -33.52 6.29
C LEU A 352 4.78 -34.18 6.47
N ARG A 353 4.83 -35.44 6.90
CA ARG A 353 6.09 -36.18 7.02
C ARG A 353 6.77 -36.35 5.67
N ASP A 354 6.06 -36.95 4.72
CA ASP A 354 6.58 -37.34 3.42
C ASP A 354 7.07 -36.14 2.59
N ARG A 355 6.35 -35.02 2.64
CA ARG A 355 6.62 -33.86 1.77
C ARG A 355 7.51 -32.80 2.38
N ILE A 356 7.55 -32.67 3.72
CA ILE A 356 8.23 -31.56 4.40
C ILE A 356 9.25 -32.09 5.41
N VAL A 357 8.81 -32.87 6.41
CA VAL A 357 9.67 -33.21 7.56
C VAL A 357 10.84 -34.08 7.13
N ASP A 358 10.59 -35.20 6.44
CA ASP A 358 11.64 -36.16 6.09
C ASP A 358 12.63 -35.58 5.06
N PRO A 359 12.19 -34.88 4.00
CA PRO A 359 13.11 -34.21 3.08
C PRO A 359 13.96 -33.14 3.77
N LEU A 360 13.36 -32.31 4.65
CA LEU A 360 14.09 -31.27 5.35
C LEU A 360 15.13 -31.81 6.32
N LYS A 361 14.86 -32.95 6.98
CA LYS A 361 15.84 -33.61 7.83
C LYS A 361 17.08 -34.03 7.07
N ALA A 362 16.88 -34.69 5.92
CA ALA A 362 17.98 -35.11 5.06
C ALA A 362 18.84 -33.92 4.63
N ILE A 363 18.19 -32.84 4.17
CA ILE A 363 18.84 -31.61 3.72
C ILE A 363 19.54 -30.88 4.88
N SER A 364 18.91 -30.78 6.05
CA SER A 364 19.52 -30.12 7.21
C SER A 364 20.79 -30.82 7.66
N SER A 365 20.79 -32.16 7.71
CA SER A 365 21.96 -32.94 8.10
C SER A 365 23.10 -32.82 7.09
N GLU A 366 22.80 -32.74 5.80
CA GLU A 366 23.79 -32.49 4.76
C GLU A 366 24.39 -31.08 4.92
N LEU A 367 23.55 -30.05 5.03
CA LEU A 367 23.99 -28.65 5.08
C LEU A 367 24.74 -28.26 6.34
N GLU A 368 24.41 -28.83 7.50
CA GLU A 368 25.19 -28.63 8.72
C GLU A 368 26.64 -29.12 8.57
N SER A 369 26.87 -30.09 7.70
CA SER A 369 28.21 -30.66 7.46
C SER A 369 29.01 -29.95 6.35
N THR A 370 28.33 -29.28 5.41
CA THR A 370 28.96 -28.75 4.19
C THR A 370 28.93 -27.23 4.04
N SER A 371 28.02 -26.51 4.72
CA SER A 371 27.85 -25.06 4.50
C SER A 371 28.69 -24.23 5.46
N GLU A 372 29.44 -23.25 4.93
CA GLU A 372 30.14 -22.24 5.73
C GLU A 372 29.37 -20.90 5.83
N ASP A 373 28.23 -20.75 5.16
CA ASP A 373 27.45 -19.50 5.17
C ASP A 373 26.69 -19.34 6.50
N PRO A 374 26.98 -18.30 7.31
CA PRO A 374 26.31 -18.07 8.58
C PRO A 374 24.78 -17.92 8.47
N SER A 375 24.28 -17.39 7.36
CA SER A 375 22.84 -17.17 7.14
C SER A 375 22.09 -18.47 6.87
N VAL A 376 22.70 -19.36 6.09
CA VAL A 376 22.18 -20.71 5.83
C VAL A 376 22.24 -21.52 7.11
N LEU A 377 23.36 -21.51 7.84
CA LEU A 377 23.52 -22.21 9.11
C LEU A 377 22.49 -21.79 10.17
N PHE A 378 22.18 -20.49 10.26
CA PHE A 378 21.12 -20.00 11.15
C PHE A 378 19.74 -20.58 10.76
N SER A 379 19.43 -20.57 9.47
CA SER A 379 18.16 -21.10 8.95
C SER A 379 18.04 -22.61 9.20
N VAL A 380 19.12 -23.35 9.00
CA VAL A 380 19.18 -24.80 9.24
C VAL A 380 18.95 -25.11 10.72
N ARG A 381 19.60 -24.40 11.65
CA ARG A 381 19.33 -24.56 13.10
C ARG A 381 17.87 -24.27 13.46
N SER A 382 17.27 -23.25 12.86
CA SER A 382 15.86 -22.92 13.06
C SER A 382 14.93 -24.03 12.54
N ILE A 383 15.27 -24.65 11.41
CA ILE A 383 14.59 -25.82 10.86
C ILE A 383 14.70 -27.00 11.82
N SER A 384 15.90 -27.35 12.28
CA SER A 384 16.13 -28.49 13.20
C SER A 384 15.27 -28.38 14.46
N VAL A 385 15.26 -27.21 15.12
CA VAL A 385 14.41 -26.96 16.31
C VAL A 385 12.92 -27.06 16.00
N SER A 386 12.50 -26.60 14.82
CA SER A 386 11.08 -26.64 14.43
C SER A 386 10.63 -28.05 14.09
N LEU A 387 11.49 -28.86 13.48
CA LEU A 387 11.24 -30.27 13.17
C LEU A 387 11.05 -31.08 14.45
N GLU A 388 11.96 -30.94 15.43
CA GLU A 388 11.85 -31.63 16.73
C GLU A 388 10.50 -31.40 17.40
N ARG A 389 10.03 -30.14 17.41
CA ARG A 389 8.73 -29.77 18.00
C ARG A 389 7.54 -30.33 17.24
N ILE A 390 7.60 -30.37 15.91
CA ILE A 390 6.55 -30.96 15.08
C ILE A 390 6.46 -32.45 15.36
N GLU A 391 7.59 -33.15 15.40
CA GLU A 391 7.63 -34.59 15.66
C GLU A 391 7.09 -34.96 17.03
N GLU A 392 7.46 -34.22 18.08
CA GLU A 392 6.91 -34.43 19.42
C GLU A 392 5.38 -34.37 19.42
N ILE A 393 4.80 -33.39 18.70
CA ILE A 393 3.35 -33.27 18.60
C ILE A 393 2.75 -34.41 17.76
N VAL A 394 3.36 -34.77 16.63
CA VAL A 394 2.84 -35.82 15.74
C VAL A 394 2.88 -37.19 16.42
N SER A 395 3.97 -37.55 17.08
CA SER A 395 4.07 -38.79 17.86
C SER A 395 3.00 -38.83 18.97
N GLY A 396 2.78 -37.71 19.66
CA GLY A 396 1.73 -37.60 20.67
C GLY A 396 0.29 -37.66 20.13
N ILE A 397 0.08 -37.46 18.82
CA ILE A 397 -1.21 -37.69 18.14
C ILE A 397 -1.37 -39.18 17.82
N GLU A 398 -0.32 -39.83 17.29
CA GLU A 398 -0.30 -41.25 16.96
C GLU A 398 -0.59 -42.12 18.20
N ASP A 399 0.03 -41.79 19.34
CA ASP A 399 -0.19 -42.47 20.62
C ASP A 399 -1.62 -42.35 21.17
N ARG A 400 -2.40 -41.35 20.75
CA ARG A 400 -3.80 -41.15 21.18
C ARG A 400 -4.82 -41.76 20.23
N SER A 401 -4.38 -42.22 19.06
CA SER A 401 -5.21 -42.88 18.05
C SER A 401 -5.20 -44.40 18.13
N ILE A 402 -4.39 -44.97 19.03
CA ILE A 402 -4.40 -46.37 19.48
C ILE A 402 -5.24 -46.44 20.76
#